data_AF-A0A1H4AW90-F1
#
_entry.id   AF-A0A1H4AW90-F1
#
_cell.length_a   1.000
_cell.length_b   1.000
_cell.length_c   1.000
_cell.angle_alpha   90.00
_cell.angle_beta   90.00
_cell.angle_gamma   90.00
#
_symmetry.space_group_name_H-M   'P 1'
#
loop_
_entity.id
_entity.type
_entity.pdbx_description
1 polymer ?
#
loop_
_entity_poly.entity_id
_entity_poly.type
_entity_poly.pdbx_seq_one_letter_code
_entity_poly.pdbx_strand_id
1 'polypeptide(L)'
;MIRYLLNKMILSFNKKYNYDVQYQQDILQTDLGAFLKFMGFQTMSTHSGALPAAALYAARIRAIISEDCGPCTQLAVNLALEAKLDPGIVQAIIQCELAELPEEIALVVRFTELVLTHNPEADALREEILALWGQRGLIAIAFAISSYRVYPALKYTLGYGKTCTQVVVNHQVLAPKSH
;
A
#
# COMPACT_ATOMS: atom_id res chain seq x y z
N MET A 1 9.31 -17.59 24.55
CA MET A 1 9.94 -16.25 24.49
C MET A 1 9.75 -15.56 23.15
N ILE A 2 10.06 -16.22 22.01
CA ILE A 2 9.94 -15.59 20.68
C ILE A 2 8.55 -15.02 20.37
N ARG A 3 7.46 -15.77 20.63
CA ARG A 3 6.08 -15.29 20.42
C ARG A 3 5.74 -14.06 21.24
N TYR A 4 6.25 -13.96 22.47
CA TYR A 4 6.01 -12.79 23.32
C TYR A 4 6.68 -11.53 22.76
N LEU A 5 7.92 -11.66 22.26
CA LEU A 5 8.64 -10.55 21.63
C LEU A 5 7.96 -10.10 20.33
N LEU A 6 7.59 -11.06 19.48
CA LEU A 6 6.87 -10.77 18.22
C LEU A 6 5.49 -10.14 18.49
N ASN A 7 4.75 -10.62 19.50
CA ASN A 7 3.49 -10.02 19.88
C ASN A 7 3.65 -8.60 20.43
N LYS A 8 4.71 -8.32 21.18
CA LYS A 8 5.05 -6.96 21.61
C LYS A 8 5.28 -6.02 20.43
N MET A 9 5.98 -6.48 19.39
CA MET A 9 6.18 -5.72 18.15
C MET A 9 4.85 -5.43 17.46
N ILE A 10 3.98 -6.44 17.32
CA ILE A 10 2.64 -6.30 16.73
C ILE A 10 1.80 -5.26 17.51
N LEU A 11 1.80 -5.33 18.85
CA LEU A 11 1.08 -4.39 19.70
C LEU A 11 1.65 -2.97 19.63
N SER A 12 2.97 -2.82 19.45
CA SER A 12 3.55 -1.51 19.23
C SER A 12 3.07 -0.88 17.91
N PHE A 13 2.92 -1.68 16.86
CA PHE A 13 2.38 -1.23 15.58
C PHE A 13 0.91 -0.81 15.72
N ASN A 14 0.10 -1.61 16.41
CA ASN A 14 -1.30 -1.27 16.73
C ASN A 14 -1.40 0.08 17.43
N LYS A 15 -0.60 0.30 18.49
CA LYS A 15 -0.62 1.57 19.24
C LYS A 15 -0.21 2.77 18.38
N LYS A 16 0.78 2.60 17.50
CA LYS A 16 1.28 3.69 16.66
C LYS A 16 0.26 4.13 15.61
N TYR A 17 -0.41 3.19 14.96
CA TYR A 17 -1.28 3.48 13.82
C TYR A 17 -2.77 3.34 14.08
N ASN A 18 -3.17 2.98 15.31
CA ASN A 18 -4.54 2.58 15.65
C ASN A 18 -5.11 1.56 14.65
N TYR A 19 -4.27 0.62 14.22
CA TYR A 19 -4.57 -0.34 13.17
C TYR A 19 -4.89 -1.71 13.77
N ASP A 20 -5.92 -2.37 13.24
CA ASP A 20 -6.29 -3.73 13.67
C ASP A 20 -5.22 -4.74 13.26
N VAL A 21 -4.57 -5.32 14.27
CA VAL A 21 -3.51 -6.31 14.14
C VAL A 21 -3.93 -7.72 14.56
N GLN A 22 -5.21 -7.95 14.88
CA GLN A 22 -5.67 -9.24 15.41
C GLN A 22 -5.29 -10.39 14.49
N TYR A 23 -5.47 -10.23 13.16
CA TYR A 23 -5.03 -11.22 12.17
C TYR A 23 -3.56 -11.64 12.30
N GLN A 24 -2.66 -10.71 12.63
CA GLN A 24 -1.23 -11.02 12.84
C GLN A 24 -1.01 -11.78 14.14
N GLN A 25 -1.76 -11.42 15.19
CA GLN A 25 -1.70 -12.12 16.47
C GLN A 25 -2.24 -13.54 16.32
N ASP A 26 -3.32 -13.73 15.58
CA ASP A 26 -3.94 -15.04 15.37
C ASP A 26 -3.06 -15.96 14.51
N ILE A 27 -2.41 -15.43 13.46
CA ILE A 27 -1.36 -16.17 12.75
C ILE A 27 -0.22 -16.52 13.73
N LEU A 28 0.26 -15.55 14.51
CA LEU A 28 1.37 -15.78 15.46
C LEU A 28 1.04 -16.78 16.56
N GLN A 29 -0.19 -16.87 17.03
CA GLN A 29 -0.58 -17.85 18.05
C GLN A 29 -0.82 -19.22 17.43
N THR A 30 -1.44 -19.28 16.25
CA THR A 30 -1.78 -20.53 15.56
C THR A 30 -0.55 -21.21 14.98
N ASP A 31 0.26 -20.49 14.19
CA ASP A 31 1.39 -21.04 13.46
C ASP A 31 2.55 -20.04 13.37
N LEU A 32 3.58 -20.26 14.19
CA LEU A 32 4.80 -19.43 14.17
C LEU A 32 5.54 -19.53 12.83
N GLY A 33 5.54 -20.69 12.18
CA GLY A 33 6.17 -20.90 10.89
C GLY A 33 5.48 -20.14 9.76
N ALA A 34 4.16 -19.99 9.82
CA ALA A 34 3.39 -19.12 8.93
C ALA A 34 3.66 -17.63 9.24
N PHE A 35 3.70 -17.26 10.53
CA PHE A 35 4.01 -15.89 10.93
C PHE A 35 5.40 -15.44 10.45
N LEU A 36 6.42 -16.29 10.55
CA LEU A 36 7.76 -15.96 10.05
C LEU A 36 7.79 -15.77 8.52
N LYS A 37 6.99 -16.53 7.76
CA LYS A 37 6.82 -16.30 6.31
C LYS A 37 6.14 -14.97 6.02
N PHE A 38 5.11 -14.63 6.80
CA PHE A 38 4.47 -13.31 6.71
C PHE A 38 5.46 -12.17 7.01
N MET A 39 6.32 -12.32 8.02
CA MET A 39 7.40 -11.37 8.28
C MET A 39 8.42 -11.29 7.14
N GLY A 40 8.74 -12.41 6.50
CA GLY A 40 9.53 -12.42 5.26
C GLY A 40 8.88 -11.60 4.15
N PHE A 41 7.57 -11.77 3.95
CA PHE A 41 6.78 -10.98 3.00
C PHE A 41 6.82 -9.47 3.32
N GLN A 42 6.86 -9.07 4.60
CA GLN A 42 7.00 -7.66 4.96
C GLN A 42 8.27 -7.02 4.39
N THR A 43 9.37 -7.78 4.23
CA THR A 43 10.61 -7.26 3.65
C THR A 43 10.45 -6.88 2.17
N MET A 44 9.68 -7.66 1.41
CA MET A 44 9.29 -7.35 0.03
C MET A 44 8.36 -6.13 0.02
N SER A 45 7.32 -6.13 0.87
CA SER A 45 6.30 -5.06 0.89
C SER A 45 6.87 -3.67 1.23
N THR A 46 7.87 -3.63 2.10
CA THR A 46 8.52 -2.39 2.55
C THR A 46 9.63 -1.91 1.61
N HIS A 47 10.01 -2.70 0.60
CA HIS A 47 11.04 -2.33 -0.36
C HIS A 47 10.68 -1.05 -1.12
N SER A 48 11.55 -0.05 -1.09
CA SER A 48 11.40 1.21 -1.82
C SER A 48 12.39 1.37 -2.97
N GLY A 49 13.49 0.60 -2.96
CA GLY A 49 14.62 0.84 -3.85
C GLY A 49 15.11 2.29 -3.75
N ALA A 50 15.37 2.90 -4.91
CA ALA A 50 15.74 4.31 -5.05
C ALA A 50 14.56 5.20 -5.46
N LEU A 51 13.32 4.72 -5.34
CA LEU A 51 12.14 5.42 -5.82
C LEU A 51 11.79 6.60 -4.89
N PRO A 52 11.43 7.78 -5.42
CA PRO A 52 10.88 8.86 -4.61
C PRO A 52 9.66 8.39 -3.81
N ALA A 53 9.53 8.86 -2.56
CA ALA A 53 8.48 8.41 -1.66
C ALA A 53 7.07 8.64 -2.25
N ALA A 54 6.86 9.77 -2.93
CA ALA A 54 5.60 10.09 -3.60
C ALA A 54 5.21 9.05 -4.66
N ALA A 55 6.16 8.64 -5.52
CA ALA A 55 5.93 7.63 -6.54
C ALA A 55 5.63 6.27 -5.91
N LEU A 56 6.36 5.89 -4.86
CA LEU A 56 6.13 4.63 -4.15
C LEU A 56 4.73 4.57 -3.52
N TYR A 57 4.32 5.62 -2.81
CA TYR A 57 3.01 5.66 -2.16
C TYR A 57 1.87 5.84 -3.16
N ALA A 58 2.09 6.45 -4.32
CA ALA A 58 1.11 6.44 -5.41
C ALA A 58 0.74 5.00 -5.80
N ALA A 59 1.73 4.15 -6.09
CA ALA A 59 1.49 2.74 -6.42
C ALA A 59 0.78 1.98 -5.28
N ARG A 60 1.25 2.16 -4.04
CA ARG A 60 0.68 1.49 -2.86
C ARG A 60 -0.77 1.87 -2.59
N ILE A 61 -1.08 3.17 -2.62
CA ILE A 61 -2.42 3.69 -2.34
C ILE A 61 -3.39 3.28 -3.43
N ARG A 62 -3.01 3.37 -4.71
CA ARG A 62 -3.89 2.93 -5.81
C ARG A 62 -4.16 1.42 -5.76
N ALA A 63 -3.12 0.62 -5.54
CA ALA A 63 -3.27 -0.84 -5.44
C ALA A 63 -4.12 -1.32 -4.26
N ILE A 64 -4.11 -0.61 -3.12
CA ILE A 64 -4.96 -0.99 -1.98
C ILE A 64 -6.41 -0.50 -2.14
N ILE A 65 -6.62 0.63 -2.81
CA ILE A 65 -7.96 1.13 -3.13
C ILE A 65 -8.67 0.17 -4.07
N SER A 66 -7.99 -0.41 -5.07
CA SER A 66 -8.60 -1.39 -5.98
C SER A 66 -9.05 -2.68 -5.32
N GLU A 67 -8.56 -2.97 -4.11
CA GLU A 67 -8.85 -4.20 -3.36
C GLU A 67 -9.84 -3.99 -2.21
N ASP A 68 -10.40 -2.78 -2.09
CA ASP A 68 -11.49 -2.44 -1.17
C ASP A 68 -11.23 -2.77 0.32
N CYS A 69 -9.99 -2.65 0.81
CA CYS A 69 -9.70 -2.83 2.24
C CYS A 69 -9.58 -1.48 2.98
N GLY A 70 -10.66 -1.02 3.62
CA GLY A 70 -10.71 0.27 4.34
C GLY A 70 -9.58 0.51 5.35
N PRO A 71 -9.39 -0.38 6.34
CA PRO A 71 -8.30 -0.24 7.30
C PRO A 71 -6.92 -0.28 6.65
N CYS A 72 -6.75 -1.05 5.57
CA CYS A 72 -5.47 -1.14 4.86
C CYS A 72 -5.18 0.16 4.11
N THR A 73 -6.18 0.74 3.44
CA THR A 73 -6.08 2.02 2.75
C THR A 73 -5.75 3.15 3.71
N GLN A 74 -6.45 3.22 4.85
CA GLN A 74 -6.14 4.22 5.89
C GLN A 74 -4.70 4.08 6.39
N LEU A 75 -4.22 2.85 6.60
CA LEU A 75 -2.84 2.62 7.00
C LEU A 75 -1.84 3.10 5.93
N ALA A 76 -2.10 2.81 4.65
CA ALA A 76 -1.26 3.28 3.54
C ALA A 76 -1.17 4.81 3.51
N VAL A 77 -2.28 5.50 3.75
CA VAL A 77 -2.35 6.96 3.85
C VAL A 77 -1.57 7.48 5.07
N ASN A 78 -1.74 6.86 6.23
CA ASN A 78 -0.99 7.26 7.44
C ASN A 78 0.52 7.12 7.22
N LEU A 79 0.96 6.05 6.55
CA LEU A 79 2.36 5.81 6.21
C LEU A 79 2.89 6.83 5.17
N ALA A 80 2.07 7.24 4.20
CA ALA A 80 2.39 8.30 3.26
C ALA A 80 2.61 9.65 3.97
N LEU A 81 1.71 10.01 4.89
CA LEU A 81 1.84 11.23 5.68
C LEU A 81 3.05 11.19 6.63
N GLU A 82 3.33 10.03 7.25
CA GLU A 82 4.53 9.84 8.05
C GLU A 82 5.82 9.98 7.22
N ALA A 83 5.78 9.57 5.95
CA ALA A 83 6.84 9.79 4.97
C ALA A 83 6.90 11.23 4.44
N LYS A 84 6.14 12.16 5.04
CA LYS A 84 6.12 13.60 4.75
C LYS A 84 5.64 13.95 3.35
N LEU A 85 4.79 13.10 2.76
CA LEU A 85 4.11 13.49 1.53
C LEU A 85 3.17 14.66 1.83
N ASP A 86 3.09 15.58 0.87
CA ASP A 86 2.12 16.66 0.92
C ASP A 86 0.69 16.08 0.98
N PRO A 87 -0.16 16.52 1.93
CA PRO A 87 -1.52 16.02 2.04
C PRO A 87 -2.34 16.21 0.76
N GLY A 88 -2.16 17.30 0.01
CA GLY A 88 -2.85 17.54 -1.26
C GLY A 88 -2.48 16.50 -2.31
N ILE A 89 -1.20 16.13 -2.41
CA ILE A 89 -0.75 15.01 -3.26
C ILE A 89 -1.40 13.69 -2.85
N VAL A 90 -1.46 13.39 -1.55
CA VAL A 90 -2.10 12.17 -1.05
C VAL A 90 -3.60 12.14 -1.41
N GLN A 91 -4.29 13.27 -1.27
CA GLN A 91 -5.70 13.39 -1.64
C GLN A 91 -5.93 13.18 -3.14
N ALA A 92 -5.10 13.82 -3.98
CA ALA A 92 -5.17 13.67 -5.42
C ALA A 92 -4.92 12.22 -5.87
N ILE A 93 -4.00 11.50 -5.24
CA ILE A 93 -3.81 10.05 -5.47
C ILE A 93 -5.08 9.26 -5.10
N ILE A 94 -5.68 9.52 -3.93
CA ILE A 94 -6.89 8.80 -3.46
C ILE A 94 -8.08 9.03 -4.40
N GLN A 95 -8.23 10.25 -4.92
CA GLN A 95 -9.34 10.63 -5.81
C GLN A 95 -9.04 10.35 -7.29
N CYS A 96 -7.81 9.96 -7.63
CA CYS A 96 -7.35 9.79 -9.01
C CYS A 96 -7.42 11.09 -9.83
N GLU A 97 -7.13 12.23 -9.19
CA GLU A 97 -7.10 13.57 -9.81
C GLU A 97 -5.73 13.81 -10.47
N LEU A 98 -5.53 13.21 -11.65
CA LEU A 98 -4.23 13.19 -12.32
C LEU A 98 -3.69 14.60 -12.66
N ALA A 99 -4.58 15.56 -12.92
CA ALA A 99 -4.20 16.95 -13.25
C ALA A 99 -3.58 17.71 -12.07
N GLU A 100 -3.87 17.29 -10.84
CA GLU A 100 -3.37 17.90 -9.60
C GLU A 100 -2.06 17.24 -9.11
N LEU A 101 -1.56 16.25 -9.86
CA LEU A 101 -0.34 15.52 -9.53
C LEU A 101 0.84 16.01 -10.37
N PRO A 102 2.05 16.07 -9.79
CA PRO A 102 3.26 16.15 -10.59
C PRO A 102 3.33 14.99 -11.58
N GLU A 103 3.87 15.25 -12.76
CA GLU A 103 3.85 14.34 -13.91
C GLU A 103 4.32 12.92 -13.58
N GLU A 104 5.44 12.81 -12.85
CA GLU A 104 6.00 11.53 -12.41
C GLU A 104 5.04 10.74 -11.49
N ILE A 105 4.24 11.43 -10.67
CA ILE A 105 3.29 10.80 -9.74
C ILE A 105 2.03 10.39 -10.50
N ALA A 106 1.53 11.24 -11.39
CA ALA A 106 0.42 10.93 -12.29
C ALA A 106 0.74 9.71 -13.17
N LEU A 107 1.99 9.60 -13.67
CA LEU A 107 2.49 8.44 -14.40
C LEU A 107 2.34 7.15 -13.58
N VAL A 108 2.78 7.15 -12.32
CA VAL A 108 2.69 5.94 -11.47
C VAL A 108 1.24 5.61 -11.10
N VAL A 109 0.38 6.60 -10.85
CA VAL A 109 -1.05 6.38 -10.64
C VAL A 109 -1.66 5.69 -11.87
N ARG A 110 -1.47 6.25 -13.06
CA ARG A 110 -1.97 5.68 -14.32
C ARG A 110 -1.42 4.28 -14.56
N PHE A 111 -0.11 4.09 -14.45
CA PHE A 111 0.52 2.79 -14.64
C PHE A 111 -0.06 1.75 -13.69
N THR A 112 -0.28 2.12 -12.42
CA THR A 112 -0.86 1.21 -11.43
C THR A 112 -2.28 0.78 -11.82
N GLU A 113 -3.15 1.72 -12.23
CA GLU A 113 -4.51 1.41 -12.71
C GLU A 113 -4.50 0.47 -13.92
N LEU A 114 -3.61 0.72 -14.89
CA LEU A 114 -3.49 -0.12 -16.09
C LEU A 114 -2.95 -1.53 -15.76
N VAL A 115 -1.99 -1.65 -14.84
CA VAL A 115 -1.48 -2.95 -14.37
C VAL A 115 -2.58 -3.75 -13.67
N LEU A 116 -3.36 -3.12 -12.80
CA LEU A 116 -4.43 -3.79 -12.05
C LEU A 116 -5.55 -4.31 -12.97
N THR A 117 -5.81 -3.60 -14.06
CA THR A 117 -6.81 -3.97 -15.07
C THR A 117 -6.26 -4.82 -16.20
N HIS A 118 -4.97 -5.18 -16.17
CA HIS A 118 -4.27 -5.91 -17.23
C HIS A 118 -4.37 -5.22 -18.60
N ASN A 119 -4.39 -3.90 -18.62
CA ASN A 119 -4.45 -3.13 -19.86
C ASN A 119 -3.06 -3.08 -20.53
N PRO A 120 -2.95 -3.45 -21.83
CA PRO A 120 -1.67 -3.48 -22.55
C PRO A 120 -0.99 -2.10 -22.66
N GLU A 121 -1.71 -0.99 -22.52
CA GLU A 121 -1.11 0.36 -22.50
C GLU A 121 -0.14 0.55 -21.32
N ALA A 122 -0.19 -0.31 -20.30
CA ALA A 122 0.82 -0.34 -19.24
C ALA A 122 2.24 -0.54 -19.81
N ASP A 123 2.39 -1.20 -20.96
CA ASP A 123 3.69 -1.44 -21.57
C ASP A 123 4.38 -0.13 -21.98
N ALA A 124 3.65 0.83 -22.55
CA ALA A 124 4.21 2.13 -22.91
C ALA A 124 4.66 2.92 -21.67
N LEU A 125 3.84 2.93 -20.61
CA LEU A 125 4.17 3.64 -19.36
C LEU A 125 5.32 2.97 -18.60
N ARG A 126 5.52 1.67 -18.79
CA ARG A 126 6.68 0.96 -18.23
C ARG A 126 7.98 1.52 -18.77
N GLU A 127 8.04 1.83 -20.07
CA GLU A 127 9.24 2.40 -20.69
C GLU A 127 9.55 3.80 -20.12
N GLU A 128 8.52 4.61 -19.86
CA GLU A 128 8.67 5.91 -19.18
C GLU A 128 9.19 5.76 -17.73
N ILE A 129 8.64 4.80 -16.97
CA ILE A 129 9.10 4.46 -15.62
C ILE A 129 10.57 3.99 -15.62
N LEU A 130 10.95 3.18 -16.60
CA LEU A 130 12.31 2.71 -16.78
C LEU A 130 13.26 3.87 -17.12
N ALA A 131 12.83 4.84 -17.93
CA ALA A 131 13.62 6.02 -18.24
C ALA A 131 13.88 6.90 -17.00
N LEU A 132 12.90 7.03 -16.10
CA LEU A 132 13.01 7.85 -14.89
C LEU A 132 13.81 7.17 -13.76
N TRP A 133 13.54 5.88 -13.50
CA TRP A 133 14.05 5.20 -12.29
C TRP A 133 14.73 3.86 -12.56
N GLY A 134 14.83 3.45 -13.83
CA GLY A 134 15.46 2.21 -14.24
C GLY A 134 14.80 0.96 -13.67
N GLN A 135 15.49 -0.17 -13.84
CA GLN A 135 14.99 -1.49 -13.41
C GLN A 135 14.70 -1.55 -11.92
N ARG A 136 15.51 -0.87 -11.09
CA ARG A 136 15.32 -0.85 -9.63
C ARG A 136 14.04 -0.12 -9.23
N GLY A 137 13.71 0.99 -9.88
CA GLY A 137 12.45 1.70 -9.66
C GLY A 137 11.25 0.86 -10.09
N LEU A 138 11.33 0.24 -11.28
CA LEU A 138 10.26 -0.64 -11.76
C LEU A 138 10.00 -1.82 -10.81
N ILE A 139 11.05 -2.46 -10.28
CA ILE A 139 10.91 -3.54 -9.29
C ILE A 139 10.23 -3.03 -8.01
N ALA A 140 10.60 -1.84 -7.52
CA ALA A 140 9.98 -1.26 -6.33
C ALA A 140 8.48 -0.97 -6.54
N ILE A 141 8.10 -0.45 -7.72
CA ILE A 141 6.69 -0.25 -8.09
C ILE A 141 5.97 -1.60 -8.18
N ALA A 142 6.56 -2.60 -8.82
CA ALA A 142 5.96 -3.93 -8.93
C ALA A 142 5.74 -4.59 -7.56
N PHE A 143 6.70 -4.46 -6.63
CA PHE A 143 6.55 -4.92 -5.25
C PHE A 143 5.46 -4.15 -4.51
N ALA A 144 5.38 -2.83 -4.68
CA ALA A 144 4.32 -2.01 -4.10
C ALA A 144 2.94 -2.44 -4.59
N ILE A 145 2.74 -2.61 -5.90
CA ILE A 145 1.46 -3.03 -6.46
C ILE A 145 1.10 -4.43 -5.96
N SER A 146 2.01 -5.40 -6.08
CA SER A 146 1.72 -6.79 -5.71
C SER A 146 1.51 -6.98 -4.20
N SER A 147 2.34 -6.38 -3.35
CA SER A 147 2.23 -6.57 -1.89
C SER A 147 0.96 -5.94 -1.33
N TYR A 148 0.53 -4.79 -1.86
CA TYR A 148 -0.69 -4.13 -1.40
C TYR A 148 -1.96 -4.86 -1.83
N ARG A 149 -1.89 -5.83 -2.75
CA ARG A 149 -2.98 -6.77 -3.05
C ARG A 149 -3.05 -7.97 -2.12
N VAL A 150 -1.90 -8.35 -1.52
CA VAL A 150 -1.84 -9.51 -0.61
C VAL A 150 -2.54 -9.22 0.71
N TYR A 151 -2.38 -8.03 1.31
CA TYR A 151 -3.00 -7.75 2.62
C TYR A 151 -4.54 -7.83 2.60
N PRO A 152 -5.25 -7.22 1.64
CA PRO A 152 -6.70 -7.36 1.53
C PRO A 152 -7.12 -8.81 1.40
N ALA A 153 -6.58 -9.54 0.42
CA ALA A 153 -6.93 -10.94 0.18
C ALA A 153 -6.69 -11.81 1.43
N LEU A 154 -5.55 -11.61 2.11
CA LEU A 154 -5.23 -12.29 3.36
C LEU A 154 -6.25 -11.96 4.46
N LYS A 155 -6.57 -10.67 4.66
CA LYS A 155 -7.52 -10.25 5.71
C LYS A 155 -8.94 -10.71 5.42
N TYR A 156 -9.42 -10.63 4.18
CA TYR A 156 -10.73 -11.16 3.81
C TYR A 156 -10.80 -12.67 4.03
N THR A 157 -9.76 -13.42 3.63
CA THR A 157 -9.66 -14.88 3.84
C THR A 157 -9.71 -15.25 5.33
N LEU A 158 -9.02 -14.47 6.18
CA LEU A 158 -8.97 -14.71 7.61
C LEU A 158 -10.16 -14.13 8.40
N GLY A 159 -11.07 -13.39 7.74
CA GLY A 159 -12.25 -12.79 8.39
C GLY A 159 -12.04 -11.40 9.03
N TYR A 160 -10.95 -10.71 8.70
CA TYR A 160 -10.61 -9.35 9.19
C TYR A 160 -10.75 -8.26 8.11
N GLY A 161 -11.24 -8.62 6.92
CA GLY A 161 -11.49 -7.69 5.81
C GLY A 161 -12.64 -6.73 6.12
N LYS A 162 -12.53 -5.49 5.66
CA LYS A 162 -13.57 -4.46 5.78
C LYS A 162 -13.53 -3.56 4.56
N THR A 163 -14.70 -3.28 3.99
CA THR A 163 -14.87 -2.42 2.81
C THR A 163 -14.35 -1.01 3.07
N CYS A 164 -13.84 -0.35 2.04
CA CYS A 164 -13.28 0.99 2.09
C CYS A 164 -14.35 2.04 1.75
N THR A 165 -15.06 2.53 2.76
CA THR A 165 -16.09 3.57 2.55
C THR A 165 -15.56 5.00 2.68
N GLN A 166 -14.53 5.20 3.52
CA GLN A 166 -13.93 6.51 3.74
C GLN A 166 -12.49 6.38 4.21
N VAL A 167 -11.69 7.40 3.92
CA VAL A 167 -10.29 7.55 4.35
C VAL A 167 -10.08 8.97 4.82
N VAL A 168 -9.36 9.13 5.93
CA VAL A 168 -9.04 10.41 6.52
C VAL A 168 -7.62 10.82 6.12
N VAL A 169 -7.50 12.00 5.51
CA VAL A 169 -6.21 12.67 5.27
C VAL A 169 -6.18 13.92 6.14
N ASN A 170 -5.34 13.91 7.18
CA ASN A 170 -5.37 14.91 8.26
C ASN A 170 -6.76 15.05 8.90
N HIS A 171 -7.52 16.08 8.53
CA HIS A 171 -8.86 16.36 9.06
C HIS A 171 -9.97 16.22 7.99
N GLN A 172 -9.60 15.85 6.77
CA GLN A 172 -10.53 15.71 5.66
C GLN A 172 -10.89 14.26 5.45
N VAL A 173 -12.20 13.99 5.35
CA VAL A 173 -12.74 12.67 5.04
C VAL A 173 -12.98 12.60 3.54
N LEU A 174 -12.38 11.60 2.90
CA LEU A 174 -12.50 11.34 1.48
C LEU A 174 -13.18 9.99 1.24
N ALA A 175 -14.04 9.92 0.23
CA ALA A 175 -14.45 8.67 -0.37
C ALA A 175 -13.41 8.30 -1.44
N PRO A 176 -12.69 7.16 -1.31
CA PRO A 176 -11.74 6.74 -2.33
C PRO A 176 -12.43 6.42 -3.64
N LYS A 177 -11.80 6.79 -4.75
CA LYS A 177 -12.30 6.43 -6.08
C LYS A 177 -11.68 5.11 -6.51
N SER A 178 -12.47 4.04 -6.42
CA SER A 178 -12.17 2.75 -7.04
C SER A 178 -12.58 2.81 -8.51
N HIS A 179 -11.58 2.81 -9.40
CA HIS A 179 -11.69 2.86 -10.87
C HIS A 179 -12.64 3.93 -11.43
#